data_AF-A0A2S6GW15-F1
#
_entry.id   AF-A0A2S6GW15-F1
#
_cell.length_a   1.000
_cell.length_b   1.000
_cell.length_c   1.000
_cell.angle_alpha   90.00
_cell.angle_beta   90.00
_cell.angle_gamma   90.00
#
_symmetry.space_group_name_H-M   'P 1'
#
loop_
_entity.id
_entity.type
_entity.pdbx_description
1 polymer ?
#
loop_
_entity_poly.entity_id
_entity_poly.type
_entity_poly.pdbx_seq_one_letter_code
_entity_poly.pdbx_strand_id
1 'polypeptide(L)'
;MSIQKEFVLRYRVDGHVRFQIPAQVCNVDAAKAVTDGISKIDGVYRAKLYRGQQKLSIRFDEAVCDFKSLARQLFQLLADLEKNGDLNPKPVSKSMLWKEKVKSKLDGFKATRWAKEKFGDAKETVQAAKIITKMGMKKPAAFMKDPEKAIIDFLNDILVIFLIRLHWNNITQHWLVRPFAHRYEWMALFYMFFLLVRSRRQK
;
A
#
# COMPACT_ATOMS: atom_id res chain seq x y z
N MET A 1 -26.12 -3.02 19.74
CA MET A 1 -26.12 -2.06 18.61
C MET A 1 -26.20 -2.88 17.33
N SER A 2 -26.96 -2.48 16.32
CA SER A 2 -27.04 -3.25 15.06
C SER A 2 -25.72 -3.10 14.30
N ILE A 3 -25.17 -4.23 13.84
CA ILE A 3 -23.87 -4.35 13.15
C ILE A 3 -23.82 -3.43 11.92
N GLN A 4 -24.97 -3.14 11.33
CA GLN A 4 -25.15 -2.27 10.17
C GLN A 4 -24.64 -0.83 10.41
N LYS A 5 -24.79 -0.30 11.63
CA LYS A 5 -24.37 1.07 11.97
C LYS A 5 -22.86 1.21 12.19
N GLU A 6 -22.14 0.10 12.25
CA GLU A 6 -20.69 0.08 12.47
C GLU A 6 -19.89 0.09 11.15
N PHE A 7 -20.57 0.00 10.00
CA PHE A 7 -19.95 0.17 8.69
C PHE A 7 -19.70 1.66 8.41
N VAL A 8 -18.43 2.07 8.47
CA VAL A 8 -18.03 3.47 8.27
C VAL A 8 -17.47 3.66 6.88
N LEU A 9 -18.05 4.56 6.09
CA LEU A 9 -17.52 4.95 4.79
C LEU A 9 -16.19 5.69 4.97
N ARG A 10 -15.11 5.18 4.38
CA ARG A 10 -13.76 5.76 4.48
C ARG A 10 -13.31 6.46 3.21
N TYR A 11 -13.80 6.01 2.06
CA TYR A 11 -13.37 6.52 0.77
C TYR A 11 -14.47 6.30 -0.26
N ARG A 12 -14.74 7.33 -1.07
CA ARG A 12 -15.68 7.31 -2.17
C ARG A 12 -15.09 8.04 -3.36
N VAL A 13 -15.17 7.41 -4.52
CA VAL A 13 -14.95 7.99 -5.84
C VAL A 13 -15.87 7.28 -6.82
N ASP A 14 -16.04 7.85 -8.00
CA ASP A 14 -16.89 7.30 -9.06
C ASP A 14 -16.49 5.85 -9.37
N GLY A 15 -17.48 4.95 -9.33
CA GLY A 15 -17.31 3.51 -9.48
C GLY A 15 -16.50 2.76 -8.40
N HIS A 16 -16.10 3.41 -7.29
CA HIS A 16 -15.34 2.73 -6.23
C HIS A 16 -15.58 3.28 -4.82
N VAL A 17 -15.90 2.37 -3.90
CA VAL A 17 -16.17 2.68 -2.50
C VAL A 17 -15.37 1.79 -1.56
N ARG A 18 -14.92 2.35 -0.42
CA ARG A 18 -14.30 1.60 0.68
C ARG A 18 -15.00 1.88 2.01
N PHE A 19 -15.29 0.79 2.72
CA PHE A 19 -15.83 0.82 4.08
C PHE A 19 -14.84 0.23 5.08
N GLN A 20 -14.86 0.77 6.29
CA GLN A 20 -14.37 0.10 7.48
C GLN A 20 -15.48 -0.81 8.01
N ILE A 21 -15.12 -2.05 8.35
CA ILE A 21 -16.04 -3.08 8.83
C ILE A 21 -15.69 -3.45 10.28
N PRO A 22 -16.66 -3.76 11.15
CA PRO A 22 -16.38 -4.29 12.48
C PRO A 22 -15.73 -5.69 12.45
N ALA A 23 -15.01 -6.02 13.54
CA ALA A 23 -14.33 -7.31 13.71
C ALA A 23 -15.28 -8.52 13.62
N GLN A 24 -16.54 -8.34 14.01
CA GLN A 24 -17.55 -9.40 14.06
C GLN A 24 -17.86 -10.00 12.68
N VAL A 25 -17.77 -9.19 11.62
CA VAL A 25 -18.02 -9.61 10.22
C VAL A 25 -16.73 -10.18 9.58
N CYS A 26 -15.59 -10.11 10.26
CA CYS A 26 -14.32 -10.62 9.73
C CYS A 26 -14.14 -12.14 9.89
N ASN A 27 -15.13 -12.85 10.42
CA ASN A 27 -15.15 -14.32 10.43
C ASN A 27 -15.18 -14.87 8.99
N VAL A 28 -14.65 -16.08 8.77
CA VAL A 28 -14.49 -16.68 7.43
C VAL A 28 -15.84 -16.83 6.73
N ASP A 29 -16.83 -17.38 7.43
CA ASP A 29 -18.15 -17.67 6.88
C ASP A 29 -18.95 -16.38 6.64
N ALA A 30 -18.97 -15.48 7.63
CA ALA A 30 -19.61 -14.17 7.52
C ALA A 30 -18.99 -13.32 6.38
N ALA A 31 -17.66 -13.29 6.26
CA ALA A 31 -16.99 -12.55 5.21
C ALA A 31 -17.29 -13.11 3.81
N LYS A 32 -17.40 -14.43 3.69
CA LYS A 32 -17.78 -15.09 2.44
C LYS A 32 -19.23 -14.76 2.08
N ALA A 33 -20.16 -14.92 3.02
CA ALA A 33 -21.58 -14.61 2.82
C ALA A 33 -21.79 -13.14 2.38
N VAL A 34 -21.10 -12.20 3.03
CA VAL A 34 -21.15 -10.77 2.67
C VAL A 34 -20.55 -10.53 1.28
N THR A 35 -19.40 -11.12 0.95
CA THR A 35 -18.76 -10.92 -0.37
C THR A 35 -19.59 -11.53 -1.50
N ASP A 36 -20.14 -12.72 -1.29
CA ASP A 36 -20.97 -13.43 -2.26
C ASP A 36 -22.30 -12.69 -2.47
N GLY A 37 -22.90 -12.14 -1.41
CA GLY A 37 -24.10 -11.32 -1.51
C GLY A 37 -23.85 -10.01 -2.27
N ILE A 38 -22.76 -9.30 -1.97
CA ILE A 38 -22.44 -8.02 -2.64
C ILE A 38 -22.16 -8.25 -4.12
N SER A 39 -21.55 -9.38 -4.48
CA SER A 39 -21.23 -9.72 -5.88
C SER A 39 -22.48 -10.04 -6.72
N LYS A 40 -23.65 -10.24 -6.09
CA LYS A 40 -24.94 -10.46 -6.78
C LYS A 40 -25.69 -9.15 -7.04
N ILE A 41 -25.22 -8.02 -6.53
CA ILE A 41 -25.83 -6.71 -6.78
C ILE A 41 -25.54 -6.32 -8.23
N ASP A 42 -26.57 -6.01 -8.99
CA ASP A 42 -26.41 -5.52 -10.35
C ASP A 42 -25.55 -4.26 -10.41
N GLY A 43 -24.60 -4.24 -11.34
CA GLY A 43 -23.60 -3.20 -11.48
C GLY A 43 -22.34 -3.39 -10.62
N VAL A 44 -22.32 -4.30 -9.65
CA VAL A 44 -21.09 -4.61 -8.89
C VAL A 44 -20.27 -5.67 -9.62
N TYR A 45 -19.12 -5.27 -10.17
CA TYR A 45 -18.23 -6.21 -10.84
C TYR A 45 -17.10 -6.74 -9.93
N ARG A 46 -16.85 -6.12 -8.77
CA ARG A 46 -15.81 -6.59 -7.85
C ARG A 46 -16.06 -6.19 -6.40
N ALA A 47 -16.18 -7.19 -5.52
CA ALA A 47 -16.18 -7.01 -4.08
C ALA A 47 -14.97 -7.73 -3.44
N LYS A 48 -14.29 -7.08 -2.50
CA LYS A 48 -13.21 -7.67 -1.71
C LYS A 48 -13.30 -7.26 -0.25
N LEU A 49 -13.30 -8.25 0.64
CA LEU A 49 -13.24 -8.08 2.09
C LEU A 49 -11.88 -8.53 2.63
N TYR A 50 -11.13 -7.59 3.22
CA TYR A 50 -9.84 -7.83 3.84
C TYR A 50 -10.00 -8.03 5.34
N ARG A 51 -10.17 -9.30 5.76
CA ARG A 51 -10.42 -9.69 7.16
C ARG A 51 -9.36 -9.17 8.15
N GLY A 52 -8.08 -9.22 7.77
CA GLY A 52 -6.98 -8.74 8.62
C GLY A 52 -6.85 -7.22 8.71
N GLN A 53 -7.52 -6.47 7.84
CA GLN A 53 -7.49 -4.99 7.81
C GLN A 53 -8.87 -4.37 8.08
N GLN A 54 -9.90 -5.18 8.37
CA GLN A 54 -11.26 -4.71 8.61
C GLN A 54 -11.79 -3.79 7.49
N LYS A 55 -11.49 -4.14 6.23
CA LYS A 55 -11.69 -3.27 5.08
C LYS A 55 -12.54 -3.94 4.01
N LEU A 56 -13.60 -3.25 3.57
CA LEU A 56 -14.39 -3.60 2.40
C LEU A 56 -14.00 -2.70 1.24
N SER A 57 -13.82 -3.27 0.06
CA SER A 57 -13.67 -2.52 -1.18
C SER A 57 -14.65 -3.04 -2.20
N ILE A 58 -15.50 -2.15 -2.71
CA ILE A 58 -16.52 -2.47 -3.70
C ILE A 58 -16.26 -1.60 -4.92
N ARG A 59 -16.17 -2.22 -6.10
CA ARG A 59 -16.15 -1.52 -7.37
C ARG A 59 -17.42 -1.85 -8.14
N PHE A 60 -18.04 -0.83 -8.68
CA PHE A 60 -19.31 -0.91 -9.36
C PHE A 60 -19.30 0.02 -10.58
N ASP A 61 -20.21 -0.23 -11.51
CA ASP A 61 -20.47 0.64 -12.64
C ASP A 61 -21.58 1.62 -12.28
N GLU A 62 -21.28 2.91 -12.36
CA GLU A 62 -22.18 3.99 -11.98
C GLU A 62 -23.30 4.21 -12.99
N ALA A 63 -23.13 3.74 -14.23
CA ALA A 63 -24.20 3.77 -15.24
C ALA A 63 -25.32 2.76 -14.93
N VAL A 64 -25.00 1.68 -14.20
CA VAL A 64 -25.93 0.59 -13.88
C VAL A 64 -26.44 0.68 -12.44
N CYS A 65 -25.58 1.12 -11.51
CA CYS A 65 -25.92 1.18 -10.08
C CYS A 65 -25.38 2.47 -9.43
N ASP A 66 -26.27 3.40 -9.10
CA ASP A 66 -25.90 4.59 -8.32
C ASP A 66 -25.51 4.20 -6.88
N PHE A 67 -24.60 4.98 -6.29
CA PHE A 67 -24.13 4.82 -4.92
C PHE A 67 -25.28 4.70 -3.90
N LYS A 68 -26.35 5.50 -4.04
CA LYS A 68 -27.49 5.43 -3.11
C LYS A 68 -28.22 4.09 -3.21
N SER A 69 -28.35 3.54 -4.42
CA SER A 69 -28.94 2.22 -4.66
C SER A 69 -28.06 1.14 -4.05
N LEU A 70 -26.76 1.18 -4.33
CA LEU A 70 -25.78 0.26 -3.75
C LEU A 70 -25.79 0.28 -2.22
N ALA A 71 -25.82 1.47 -1.60
CA ALA A 71 -25.85 1.61 -0.15
C ALA A 71 -27.13 1.01 0.45
N ARG A 72 -28.29 1.21 -0.19
CA ARG A 72 -29.57 0.61 0.24
C ARG A 72 -29.55 -0.91 0.12
N GLN A 73 -29.07 -1.44 -0.99
CA GLN A 73 -28.97 -2.88 -1.23
C GLN A 73 -27.97 -3.56 -0.28
N LEU A 74 -26.81 -2.92 -0.04
CA LEU A 74 -25.85 -3.37 0.97
C LEU A 74 -26.46 -3.41 2.36
N PHE A 75 -27.23 -2.37 2.73
CA PHE A 75 -27.89 -2.30 4.02
C PHE A 75 -28.96 -3.39 4.18
N GLN A 76 -29.77 -3.63 3.16
CA GLN A 76 -30.77 -4.71 3.14
C GLN A 76 -30.12 -6.09 3.24
N LEU A 77 -29.06 -6.34 2.46
CA LEU A 77 -28.29 -7.57 2.50
C LEU A 77 -27.72 -7.83 3.90
N LEU A 78 -27.11 -6.81 4.53
CA LEU A 78 -26.59 -6.94 5.89
C LEU A 78 -27.72 -7.20 6.90
N ALA A 79 -28.90 -6.60 6.73
CA ALA A 79 -30.06 -6.86 7.58
C ALA A 79 -30.59 -8.30 7.42
N ASP A 80 -30.60 -8.83 6.20
CA ASP A 80 -31.04 -10.20 5.94
C ASP A 80 -30.03 -11.22 6.50
N LEU A 81 -28.72 -10.96 6.37
CA LEU A 81 -27.68 -11.79 7.01
C LEU A 81 -27.71 -11.70 8.54
N GLU A 82 -28.06 -10.54 9.11
CA GLU A 82 -28.24 -10.38 10.56
C GLU A 82 -29.46 -11.17 11.05
N LYS A 83 -30.58 -11.13 10.31
CA LYS A 83 -31.80 -11.92 10.61
C LYS A 83 -31.58 -13.43 10.48
N ASN A 84 -30.81 -13.86 9.48
CA ASN A 84 -30.48 -15.27 9.28
C ASN A 84 -29.46 -15.81 10.30
N GLY A 85 -28.89 -14.93 11.14
CA GLY A 85 -27.94 -15.30 12.18
C GLY A 85 -26.53 -15.60 11.68
N ASP A 86 -26.24 -15.36 10.39
CA ASP A 86 -24.94 -15.63 9.76
C ASP A 86 -23.85 -14.62 10.18
N LEU A 87 -24.25 -13.51 10.78
CA LEU A 87 -23.35 -12.48 11.35
C LEU A 87 -23.08 -12.68 12.84
N ASN A 88 -23.83 -13.56 13.52
CA ASN A 88 -23.59 -13.88 14.91
C ASN A 88 -22.56 -15.01 15.02
N PRO A 89 -21.54 -14.89 15.88
CA PRO A 89 -20.70 -16.03 16.19
C PRO A 89 -21.59 -17.09 16.86
N LYS A 90 -21.89 -18.19 16.16
CA LYS A 90 -22.43 -19.39 16.80
C LYS A 90 -21.50 -19.72 17.99
N PRO A 91 -22.01 -19.89 19.22
CA PRO A 91 -21.19 -20.36 20.32
C PRO A 91 -20.83 -21.82 20.02
N VAL A 92 -19.70 -22.01 19.35
CA VAL A 92 -19.21 -23.35 19.01
C VAL A 92 -18.94 -24.08 20.32
N SER A 93 -19.69 -25.16 20.55
CA SER A 93 -19.53 -26.03 21.70
C SER A 93 -18.08 -26.52 21.77
N LYS A 94 -17.50 -26.45 22.98
CA LYS A 94 -16.07 -26.68 23.24
C LYS A 94 -15.57 -28.06 22.79
N SER A 95 -16.47 -29.02 22.56
CA SER A 95 -16.16 -30.39 22.14
C SER A 95 -15.89 -30.54 20.63
N MET A 96 -16.52 -29.73 19.77
CA MET A 96 -16.29 -29.77 18.32
C MET A 96 -15.00 -29.00 17.95
N LEU A 97 -14.72 -27.93 18.70
CA LEU A 97 -13.52 -27.08 18.60
C LEU A 97 -12.20 -27.82 18.84
N TRP A 98 -12.19 -28.90 19.63
CA TRP A 98 -10.99 -29.71 19.87
C TRP A 98 -10.66 -30.64 18.70
N LYS A 99 -11.66 -31.28 18.08
CA LYS A 99 -11.43 -32.13 16.89
C LYS A 99 -11.06 -31.29 15.66
N GLU A 100 -11.61 -30.10 15.50
CA GLU A 100 -11.21 -29.17 14.43
C GLU A 100 -9.87 -28.45 14.71
N LYS A 101 -9.51 -28.15 15.96
CA LYS A 101 -8.17 -27.61 16.29
C LYS A 101 -7.05 -28.60 16.01
N VAL A 102 -7.27 -29.89 16.22
CA VAL A 102 -6.23 -30.91 15.95
C VAL A 102 -6.07 -31.14 14.45
N LYS A 103 -7.17 -31.14 13.67
CA LYS A 103 -7.10 -31.20 12.20
C LYS A 103 -6.51 -29.91 11.58
N SER A 104 -6.86 -28.73 12.09
CA SER A 104 -6.31 -27.45 11.61
C SER A 104 -4.88 -27.19 12.06
N LYS A 105 -4.41 -27.79 13.16
CA LYS A 105 -2.97 -27.85 13.49
C LYS A 105 -2.17 -28.71 12.50
N LEU A 106 -2.79 -29.69 11.85
CA LEU A 106 -2.17 -30.47 10.78
C LEU A 106 -2.21 -29.73 9.43
N ASP A 107 -3.23 -28.92 9.16
CA ASP A 107 -3.25 -28.01 7.99
C ASP A 107 -2.36 -26.76 8.17
N GLY A 108 -1.98 -26.46 9.42
CA GLY A 108 -0.88 -25.55 9.78
C GLY A 108 0.48 -25.95 9.19
N PHE A 109 0.59 -27.17 8.65
CA PHE A 109 1.77 -27.62 7.91
C PHE A 109 1.95 -26.93 6.54
N LYS A 110 0.97 -26.14 6.08
CA LYS A 110 1.16 -25.21 4.94
C LYS A 110 1.95 -23.97 5.33
N ALA A 111 1.89 -23.52 6.59
CA ALA A 111 2.73 -22.44 7.08
C ALA A 111 4.20 -22.91 7.21
N THR A 112 4.44 -24.17 7.58
CA THR A 112 5.78 -24.76 7.48
C THR A 112 6.22 -24.97 6.04
N ARG A 113 5.31 -25.22 5.09
CA ARG A 113 5.66 -25.30 3.65
C ARG A 113 6.04 -23.93 3.07
N TRP A 114 5.26 -22.87 3.36
CA TRP A 114 5.61 -21.49 3.01
C TRP A 114 6.88 -21.02 3.72
N ALA A 115 7.09 -21.38 4.98
CA ALA A 115 8.33 -21.08 5.69
C ALA A 115 9.51 -21.84 5.08
N LYS A 116 9.38 -23.14 4.77
CA LYS A 116 10.47 -23.94 4.19
C LYS A 116 10.81 -23.51 2.76
N GLU A 117 9.82 -23.09 1.98
CA GLU A 117 9.99 -22.50 0.65
C GLU A 117 10.61 -21.09 0.75
N LYS A 118 10.19 -20.26 1.70
CA LYS A 118 10.82 -18.96 2.00
C LYS A 118 12.23 -19.08 2.62
N PHE A 119 12.53 -20.13 3.37
CA PHE A 119 13.88 -20.39 3.89
C PHE A 119 14.81 -20.97 2.82
N GLY A 120 14.27 -21.69 1.82
CA GLY A 120 14.97 -22.08 0.60
C GLY A 120 15.33 -20.84 -0.23
N ASP A 121 14.34 -20.01 -0.54
CA ASP A 121 14.54 -18.72 -1.21
C ASP A 121 15.46 -17.78 -0.42
N ALA A 122 15.42 -17.80 0.92
CA ALA A 122 16.31 -17.01 1.76
C ALA A 122 17.77 -17.50 1.69
N LYS A 123 18.02 -18.81 1.57
CA LYS A 123 19.38 -19.32 1.38
C LYS A 123 19.90 -18.98 -0.02
N GLU A 124 19.05 -19.05 -1.04
CA GLU A 124 19.41 -18.67 -2.41
C GLU A 124 19.59 -17.16 -2.57
N THR A 125 18.76 -16.33 -1.93
CA THR A 125 18.95 -14.87 -1.88
C THR A 125 20.08 -14.45 -0.97
N VAL A 126 20.42 -15.19 0.09
CA VAL A 126 21.65 -14.94 0.85
C VAL A 126 22.89 -15.35 0.06
N GLN A 127 22.84 -16.42 -0.75
CA GLN A 127 23.94 -16.75 -1.66
C GLN A 127 24.08 -15.72 -2.79
N ALA A 128 22.97 -15.31 -3.40
CA ALA A 128 22.95 -14.23 -4.38
C ALA A 128 23.42 -12.90 -3.76
N ALA A 129 22.95 -12.55 -2.56
CA ALA A 129 23.42 -11.38 -1.82
C ALA A 129 24.89 -11.52 -1.44
N LYS A 130 25.40 -12.70 -1.10
CA LYS A 130 26.83 -12.95 -0.81
C LYS A 130 27.70 -12.85 -2.06
N ILE A 131 27.16 -13.23 -3.23
CA ILE A 131 27.81 -13.04 -4.54
C ILE A 131 27.76 -11.56 -4.96
N ILE A 132 26.63 -10.88 -4.76
CA ILE A 132 26.48 -9.42 -4.98
C ILE A 132 27.36 -8.63 -4.00
N THR A 133 27.53 -9.08 -2.76
CA THR A 133 28.43 -8.45 -1.77
C THR A 133 29.89 -8.74 -2.09
N LYS A 134 30.22 -9.88 -2.72
CA LYS A 134 31.57 -10.18 -3.21
C LYS A 134 31.93 -9.44 -4.51
N MET A 135 30.96 -9.03 -5.31
CA MET A 135 31.18 -8.42 -6.63
C MET A 135 30.82 -6.93 -6.70
N GLY A 136 30.01 -6.43 -5.75
CA GLY A 136 29.56 -5.04 -5.65
C GLY A 136 30.31 -4.26 -4.58
N MET A 137 31.29 -3.51 -5.04
CA MET A 137 32.15 -2.59 -4.29
C MET A 137 31.45 -1.76 -3.18
N LYS A 138 32.06 -1.78 -1.99
CA LYS A 138 32.28 -0.64 -1.07
C LYS A 138 31.11 0.35 -0.81
N LYS A 139 30.52 0.19 0.39
CA LYS A 139 29.96 1.19 1.36
C LYS A 139 28.42 1.34 1.45
N PRO A 140 27.90 1.25 2.69
CA PRO A 140 27.09 2.32 3.27
C PRO A 140 27.72 2.82 4.58
N ALA A 141 29.04 2.93 4.65
CA ALA A 141 29.74 3.47 5.83
C ALA A 141 29.78 5.01 5.87
N ALA A 142 29.22 5.69 4.86
CA ALA A 142 29.24 7.17 4.79
C ALA A 142 28.23 7.81 5.75
N PHE A 143 27.04 7.23 5.91
CA PHE A 143 26.01 7.73 6.84
C PHE A 143 26.41 7.63 8.32
N MET A 144 27.30 6.70 8.67
CA MET A 144 27.74 6.48 10.05
C MET A 144 29.00 7.28 10.44
N LYS A 145 29.72 7.86 9.47
CA LYS A 145 30.96 8.60 9.76
C LYS A 145 30.75 10.11 9.87
N ASP A 146 29.94 10.70 8.98
CA ASP A 146 29.75 12.16 8.92
C ASP A 146 28.27 12.52 8.67
N PRO A 147 27.40 12.45 9.70
CA PRO A 147 25.97 12.71 9.54
C PRO A 147 25.68 14.14 9.06
N GLU A 148 26.48 15.11 9.49
CA GLU A 148 26.37 16.52 9.06
C GLU A 148 26.62 16.67 7.55
N LYS A 149 27.68 16.04 7.04
CA LYS A 149 27.99 16.05 5.60
C LYS A 149 26.89 15.37 4.79
N ALA A 150 26.33 14.26 5.30
CA ALA A 150 25.23 13.55 4.66
C ALA A 150 23.95 14.41 4.60
N ILE A 151 23.65 15.17 5.65
CA ILE A 151 22.50 16.10 5.68
C ILE A 151 22.73 17.25 4.70
N ILE A 152 23.93 17.82 4.64
CA ILE A 152 24.27 18.90 3.70
C ILE A 152 24.15 18.40 2.25
N ASP A 153 24.69 17.23 1.94
CA ASP A 153 24.57 16.63 0.60
C ASP A 153 23.11 16.36 0.22
N PHE A 154 22.29 15.87 1.17
CA PHE A 154 20.86 15.64 0.96
C PHE A 154 20.07 16.93 0.70
N LEU A 155 20.28 17.96 1.52
CA LEU A 155 19.63 19.27 1.34
C LEU A 155 20.06 19.93 0.03
N ASN A 156 21.31 19.77 -0.37
CA ASN A 156 21.83 20.30 -1.62
C ASN A 156 21.20 19.59 -2.84
N ASP A 157 21.08 18.26 -2.81
CA ASP A 157 20.41 17.52 -3.88
C ASP A 157 18.92 17.92 -4.00
N ILE A 158 18.22 18.14 -2.87
CA ILE A 158 16.85 18.68 -2.87
C ILE A 158 16.80 20.08 -3.48
N LEU A 159 17.72 20.96 -3.09
CA LEU A 159 17.79 22.33 -3.58
C LEU A 159 17.99 22.36 -5.09
N VAL A 160 18.88 21.52 -5.63
CA VAL A 160 19.12 21.39 -7.08
C VAL A 160 17.85 20.93 -7.80
N ILE A 161 17.17 19.90 -7.30
CA ILE A 161 15.91 19.42 -7.89
C ILE A 161 14.84 20.50 -7.85
N PHE A 162 14.76 21.25 -6.74
CA PHE A 162 13.82 22.35 -6.59
C PHE A 162 14.08 23.47 -7.59
N LEU A 163 15.34 23.91 -7.75
CA LEU A 163 15.71 24.95 -8.71
C LEU A 163 15.43 24.54 -10.16
N ILE A 164 15.74 23.29 -10.52
CA ILE A 164 15.43 22.75 -11.85
C ILE A 164 13.92 22.78 -12.08
N ARG A 165 13.12 22.33 -11.12
CA ARG A 165 11.66 22.34 -11.22
C ARG A 165 11.10 23.74 -11.31
N LEU A 166 11.60 24.67 -10.49
CA LEU A 166 11.13 26.06 -10.43
C LEU A 166 11.41 26.81 -11.74
N HIS A 167 12.60 26.62 -12.32
CA HIS A 167 13.03 27.32 -13.52
C HIS A 167 12.84 26.51 -14.81
N TRP A 168 12.21 25.34 -14.77
CA TRP A 168 12.10 24.42 -15.91
C TRP A 168 11.58 25.09 -17.19
N ASN A 169 10.52 25.88 -17.09
CA ASN A 169 9.94 26.57 -18.25
C ASN A 169 10.91 27.62 -18.83
N ASN A 170 11.60 28.38 -17.97
CA ASN A 170 12.57 29.38 -18.40
C ASN A 170 13.82 28.73 -19.00
N ILE A 171 14.28 27.62 -18.41
CA ILE A 171 15.41 26.84 -18.90
C ILE A 171 15.13 26.34 -20.31
N THR A 172 14.00 25.65 -20.49
CA THR A 172 13.66 24.99 -21.77
C THR A 172 13.31 25.98 -22.88
N GLN A 173 12.58 27.05 -22.57
CA GLN A 173 12.08 27.98 -23.59
C GLN A 173 13.03 29.16 -23.87
N HIS A 174 13.81 29.61 -22.89
CA HIS A 174 14.60 30.84 -23.00
C HIS A 174 16.10 30.56 -22.89
N TRP A 175 16.55 29.91 -21.81
CA TRP A 175 17.98 29.78 -21.52
C TRP A 175 18.69 28.80 -22.45
N LEU A 176 18.01 27.73 -22.88
CA LEU A 176 18.54 26.74 -23.81
C LEU A 176 18.54 27.27 -25.25
N VAL A 177 17.51 28.04 -25.63
CA VAL A 177 17.36 28.62 -26.98
C VAL A 177 18.31 29.80 -27.19
N ARG A 178 18.51 30.65 -26.17
CA ARG A 178 19.41 31.82 -26.23
C ARG A 178 20.39 31.84 -25.04
N PRO A 179 21.42 30.98 -25.05
CA PRO A 179 22.32 30.81 -23.90
C PRO A 179 23.13 32.07 -23.58
N PHE A 180 23.59 32.81 -24.60
CA PHE A 180 24.41 34.01 -24.40
C PHE A 180 23.62 35.20 -23.83
N ALA A 181 22.31 35.28 -24.08
CA ALA A 181 21.45 36.30 -23.49
C ALA A 181 21.27 36.08 -21.98
N HIS A 182 21.23 34.82 -21.55
CA HIS A 182 21.08 34.40 -20.16
C HIS A 182 22.41 34.01 -19.50
N ARG A 183 23.48 34.74 -19.85
CA ARG A 183 24.85 34.45 -19.38
C ARG A 183 24.99 34.48 -17.86
N TYR A 184 24.21 35.34 -17.18
CA TYR A 184 24.31 35.51 -15.73
C TYR A 184 23.63 34.36 -14.99
N GLU A 185 22.51 33.87 -15.52
CA GLU A 185 21.77 32.73 -15.01
C GLU A 185 22.58 31.45 -15.20
N TRP A 186 23.20 31.28 -16.37
CA TRP A 186 24.17 30.20 -16.60
C TRP A 186 25.38 30.31 -15.66
N MET A 187 25.94 31.50 -15.47
CA MET A 187 27.06 31.71 -14.54
C MET A 187 26.67 31.37 -13.10
N ALA A 188 25.47 31.73 -12.66
CA ALA A 188 24.95 31.37 -11.34
C ALA A 188 24.79 29.85 -11.18
N LEU A 189 24.25 29.16 -12.20
CA LEU A 189 24.16 27.70 -12.21
C LEU A 189 25.54 27.03 -12.13
N PHE A 190 26.49 27.48 -12.95
CA PHE A 190 27.86 26.96 -12.93
C PHE A 190 28.55 27.25 -11.60
N TYR A 191 28.33 28.43 -11.01
CA TYR A 191 28.89 28.79 -9.71
C TYR A 191 28.31 27.92 -8.59
N MET A 192 26.99 27.69 -8.58
CA MET A 192 26.34 26.79 -7.60
C MET A 192 26.85 25.35 -7.75
N PHE A 193 26.99 24.86 -8.98
CA PHE A 193 27.56 23.54 -9.24
C PHE A 193 29.02 23.46 -8.82
N PHE A 194 29.81 24.50 -9.07
CA PHE A 194 31.19 24.60 -8.62
C PHE A 194 31.29 24.56 -7.09
N LEU A 195 30.44 25.32 -6.37
CA LEU A 195 30.38 25.29 -4.91
C LEU A 195 30.02 23.90 -4.38
N LEU A 196 29.08 23.21 -5.04
CA LEU A 196 28.69 21.83 -4.72
C LEU A 196 29.85 20.84 -4.95
N VAL A 197 30.55 20.94 -6.07
CA VAL A 197 31.71 20.08 -6.34
C VAL A 197 32.84 20.36 -5.36
N ARG A 198 33.06 21.64 -5.03
CA ARG A 198 34.07 22.07 -4.05
C ARG A 198 33.77 21.54 -2.65
N SER A 199 32.52 21.66 -2.18
CA SER A 199 32.13 21.15 -0.86
C SER A 199 32.30 19.63 -0.76
N ARG A 200 32.05 18.90 -1.84
CA ARG A 200 32.27 17.45 -1.91
C ARG A 200 33.76 17.06 -1.95
N ARG A 201 34.61 17.89 -2.56
CA ARG A 201 36.06 17.64 -2.70
C ARG A 201 36.91 18.05 -1.51
N GLN A 202 36.44 18.97 -0.66
CA GLN A 202 37.15 19.28 0.58
C GLN A 202 37.11 18.06 1.51
N LYS A 203 38.29 17.45 1.67
CA LYS A 203 38.65 16.45 2.67
C LYS A 203 39.42 17.15 3.78
#